data_AF-A0A1S2QHQ5-F1
#
_entry.id   AF-A0A1S2QHQ5-F1
#
_cell.length_a   1.000
_cell.length_b   1.000
_cell.length_c   1.000
_cell.angle_alpha   90.00
_cell.angle_beta   90.00
_cell.angle_gamma   90.00
#
_symmetry.space_group_name_H-M   'P 1'
#
loop_
_entity.id
_entity.type
_entity.pdbx_description
1 polymer ?
#
loop_
_entity_poly.entity_id
_entity_poly.type
_entity_poly.pdbx_seq_one_letter_code
_entity_poly.pdbx_strand_id
1 'polypeptide(L)'
;MRRPGGDRGQVSIEFLGMTPLIVLTLVLVWQAVLVGYTFVLAGNAADEAVRAGTAAAPGGARQAACSAAGLKDLSAAWRGSAGVTCDGSGYVTADVRLHVPVLFPGLIDFPATVTGHAGAVEEVKH
;
A
#
# COMPACT_ATOMS: atom_id res chain seq x y z
N MET A 1 30.57 -31.21 -47.04
CA MET A 1 29.59 -31.22 -45.93
C MET A 1 29.57 -29.83 -45.28
N ARG A 2 28.46 -29.09 -45.34
CA ARG A 2 28.27 -27.85 -44.56
C ARG A 2 27.01 -28.04 -43.72
N ARG A 3 27.12 -27.92 -42.40
CA ARG A 3 25.96 -27.95 -41.48
C ARG A 3 25.38 -26.53 -41.38
N PRO A 4 24.13 -26.27 -41.78
CA PRO A 4 23.47 -25.01 -41.51
C PRO A 4 22.76 -25.11 -40.16
N GLY A 5 23.41 -24.65 -39.09
CA GLY A 5 22.83 -24.78 -37.74
C GLY A 5 23.29 -23.75 -36.70
N GLY A 6 24.07 -22.74 -37.07
CA GLY A 6 24.63 -21.77 -36.11
C GLY A 6 23.71 -20.60 -35.76
N ASP A 7 22.98 -20.05 -36.73
CA ASP A 7 22.35 -18.72 -36.56
C ASP A 7 21.06 -18.72 -35.73
N ARG A 8 20.37 -19.86 -35.60
CA ARG A 8 19.11 -19.95 -34.83
C ARG A 8 19.32 -19.96 -33.31
N GLY A 9 20.51 -20.31 -32.84
CA GLY A 9 20.85 -20.37 -31.41
C GLY A 9 21.43 -19.08 -30.84
N GLN A 10 22.12 -18.28 -31.67
CA GLN A 10 22.82 -17.09 -31.22
C GLN A 10 21.86 -15.99 -30.73
N VAL A 11 20.76 -15.75 -31.46
CA VAL A 11 19.73 -14.80 -31.05
C VAL A 11 19.08 -15.23 -29.72
N SER A 12 18.86 -16.53 -29.52
CA SER A 12 18.26 -17.05 -28.28
C SER A 12 19.18 -16.88 -27.06
N ILE A 13 20.49 -17.00 -27.24
CA ILE A 13 21.48 -16.82 -26.16
C ILE A 13 21.62 -15.35 -25.76
N GLU A 14 21.62 -14.43 -26.74
CA GLU A 14 21.66 -12.99 -26.49
C GLU A 14 20.41 -12.50 -25.74
N PHE A 15 19.23 -12.99 -26.13
CA PHE A 15 17.98 -12.71 -25.41
C PHE A 15 18.00 -13.26 -23.98
N LEU A 16 18.54 -14.47 -23.77
CA LEU A 16 18.64 -15.07 -22.44
C LEU A 16 19.59 -14.28 -21.53
N GLY A 17 20.60 -13.61 -22.09
CA GLY A 17 21.51 -12.72 -21.35
C GLY A 17 20.82 -11.44 -20.84
N MET A 18 19.91 -10.83 -21.61
CA MET A 18 19.19 -9.61 -21.21
C MET A 18 17.93 -9.89 -20.40
N THR A 19 17.36 -11.09 -20.49
CA THR A 19 16.12 -11.47 -19.80
C THR A 19 16.15 -11.20 -18.29
N PRO A 20 17.21 -11.56 -17.52
CA PRO A 20 17.27 -11.27 -16.10
C PRO A 20 17.18 -9.78 -15.78
N LEU A 21 17.85 -8.93 -16.59
CA LEU A 21 17.81 -7.48 -16.42
C LEU A 21 16.41 -6.93 -16.69
N ILE A 22 15.75 -7.38 -17.76
CA ILE A 22 14.39 -6.97 -18.10
C ILE A 22 13.42 -7.35 -16.98
N VAL A 23 13.50 -8.59 -16.48
CA VAL A 23 12.66 -9.05 -15.36
C VAL A 23 12.91 -8.21 -14.12
N LEU A 24 14.17 -7.93 -13.76
CA LEU A 24 14.49 -7.07 -12.63
C LEU A 24 13.89 -5.67 -12.77
N THR A 25 14.01 -5.05 -13.95
CA THR A 25 13.41 -3.74 -14.23
C THR A 25 11.89 -3.77 -14.11
N LEU A 26 11.23 -4.79 -14.66
CA LEU A 26 9.78 -4.95 -14.54
C LEU A 26 9.33 -5.10 -13.08
N VAL A 27 10.09 -5.85 -12.28
CA VAL A 27 9.82 -5.97 -10.83
C VAL A 27 9.95 -4.62 -10.15
N LEU A 28 10.99 -3.83 -10.44
CA LEU A 28 11.16 -2.49 -9.85
C LEU A 28 10.04 -1.53 -10.25
N VAL A 29 9.65 -1.51 -11.53
CA VAL A 29 8.52 -0.71 -12.02
C VAL A 29 7.24 -1.12 -11.31
N TRP A 30 7.00 -2.43 -11.19
CA TRP A 30 5.83 -2.94 -10.48
C TRP A 30 5.83 -2.55 -9.00
N GLN A 31 6.98 -2.65 -8.33
CA GLN A 31 7.10 -2.22 -6.93
C GLN A 31 6.79 -0.72 -6.78
N ALA A 32 7.24 0.13 -7.71
CA ALA A 32 6.88 1.55 -7.72
C ALA A 32 5.36 1.77 -7.87
N VAL A 33 4.69 0.97 -8.70
CA VAL A 33 3.21 1.00 -8.82
C VAL A 33 2.54 0.61 -7.50
N LEU A 34 3.01 -0.44 -6.82
CA LEU A 34 2.46 -0.86 -5.52
C LEU A 34 2.63 0.22 -4.44
N VAL A 35 3.77 0.91 -4.41
CA VAL A 35 4.01 2.04 -3.51
C VAL A 35 2.97 3.14 -3.78
N GLY A 36 2.84 3.57 -5.05
CA GLY A 36 1.88 4.59 -5.44
C GLY A 36 0.43 4.22 -5.11
N TYR A 37 0.05 2.96 -5.36
CA TYR A 37 -1.27 2.46 -4.99
C TYR A 37 -1.51 2.49 -3.47
N THR A 38 -0.48 2.19 -2.68
CA THR A 38 -0.57 2.24 -1.21
C THR A 38 -0.78 3.66 -0.70
N PHE A 39 -0.19 4.68 -1.32
CA PHE A 39 -0.49 6.08 -0.99
C PHE A 39 -1.95 6.44 -1.19
N VAL A 40 -2.53 6.05 -2.33
CA VAL A 40 -3.96 6.27 -2.61
C VAL A 40 -4.82 5.57 -1.57
N LEU A 41 -4.48 4.32 -1.24
CA LEU A 41 -5.23 3.52 -0.28
C LEU A 41 -5.16 4.08 1.15
N ALA A 42 -3.97 4.52 1.59
CA ALA A 42 -3.78 5.10 2.91
C ALA A 42 -4.55 6.42 3.06
N GLY A 43 -4.58 7.25 2.02
CA GLY A 43 -5.37 8.50 2.00
C GLY A 43 -6.87 8.23 2.13
N ASN A 44 -7.43 7.36 1.27
CA ASN A 44 -8.84 6.99 1.34
C ASN A 44 -9.23 6.38 2.70
N ALA A 45 -8.35 5.54 3.26
CA ALA A 45 -8.56 4.97 4.58
C ALA A 45 -8.53 6.03 5.69
N ALA A 46 -7.66 7.04 5.60
CA ALA A 46 -7.59 8.15 6.56
C ALA A 46 -8.86 9.02 6.49
N ASP A 47 -9.34 9.34 5.29
CA ASP A 47 -10.56 10.12 5.10
C ASP A 47 -11.79 9.41 5.70
N GLU A 48 -11.92 8.10 5.44
CA GLU A 48 -13.01 7.29 5.99
C GLU A 48 -12.90 7.12 7.51
N ALA A 49 -11.67 6.96 8.03
CA ALA A 49 -11.43 6.90 9.47
C ALA A 49 -11.83 8.20 10.17
N VAL A 50 -11.39 9.36 9.66
CA VAL A 50 -11.76 10.67 10.22
C VAL A 50 -13.26 10.84 10.22
N ARG A 51 -13.93 10.54 9.09
CA ARG A 51 -15.38 10.70 8.97
C ARG A 51 -16.15 9.87 10.00
N ALA A 52 -15.70 8.66 10.29
CA ALA A 52 -16.28 7.85 11.35
C ALA A 52 -15.94 8.42 12.75
N GLY A 53 -14.73 8.94 12.92
CA GLY A 53 -14.26 9.54 14.16
C GLY A 53 -15.01 10.81 14.56
N THR A 54 -15.39 11.66 13.60
CA THR A 54 -16.16 12.89 13.84
C THR A 54 -17.61 12.63 14.24
N ALA A 55 -18.16 11.46 13.92
CA ALA A 55 -19.51 11.04 14.30
C ALA A 55 -19.53 10.25 15.63
N ALA A 56 -18.36 9.89 16.18
CA ALA A 56 -18.24 9.09 17.38
C ALA A 56 -17.90 9.97 18.60
N ALA A 57 -18.39 9.56 19.78
CA ALA A 57 -18.06 10.21 21.04
C ALA A 57 -16.55 10.17 21.33
N PRO A 58 -15.98 11.21 21.96
CA PRO A 58 -14.56 11.25 22.31
C PRO A 58 -14.09 10.05 23.15
N GLY A 59 -12.81 9.71 23.06
CA GLY A 59 -12.18 8.61 23.79
C GLY A 59 -12.19 7.28 23.03
N GLY A 60 -12.29 6.15 23.75
CA GLY A 60 -12.13 4.82 23.17
C GLY A 60 -13.13 4.47 22.05
N ALA A 61 -14.34 5.03 22.10
CA ALA A 61 -15.36 4.83 21.08
C ALA A 61 -14.95 5.42 19.72
N ARG A 62 -14.33 6.62 19.71
CA ARG A 62 -13.78 7.26 18.51
C ARG A 62 -12.70 6.41 17.86
N GLN A 63 -11.72 5.98 18.65
CA GLN A 63 -10.63 5.15 18.14
C GLN A 63 -11.17 3.84 17.54
N ALA A 64 -12.15 3.20 18.19
CA ALA A 64 -12.77 1.99 17.66
C ALA A 64 -13.52 2.23 16.33
N ALA A 65 -14.28 3.33 16.23
CA ALA A 65 -14.98 3.71 15.01
C ALA A 65 -14.01 4.00 13.86
N CYS A 66 -12.96 4.76 14.13
CA CYS A 66 -11.90 5.05 13.16
C CYS A 66 -11.21 3.79 12.66
N SER A 67 -10.76 2.92 13.58
CA SER A 67 -10.11 1.66 13.22
C SER A 67 -11.02 0.78 12.37
N ALA A 68 -12.30 0.64 12.74
CA ALA A 68 -13.24 -0.15 11.96
C ALA A 68 -13.43 0.42 10.55
N ALA A 69 -13.63 1.74 10.44
CA ALA A 69 -13.91 2.40 9.17
C ALA A 69 -12.68 2.46 8.25
N GLY A 70 -11.52 2.89 8.76
CA GLY A 70 -10.28 2.96 7.99
C GLY A 70 -9.77 1.60 7.52
N LEU A 71 -10.10 0.52 8.23
CA LEU A 71 -9.73 -0.84 7.83
C LEU A 71 -10.78 -1.53 6.94
N LYS A 72 -11.99 -0.99 6.78
CA LYS A 72 -13.12 -1.72 6.18
C LYS A 72 -12.91 -2.10 4.71
N ASP A 73 -12.26 -1.23 3.93
CA ASP A 73 -12.09 -1.40 2.47
C ASP A 73 -10.69 -1.89 2.08
N LEU A 74 -9.79 -2.06 3.06
CA LEU A 74 -8.46 -2.61 2.79
C LEU A 74 -8.56 -4.07 2.38
N SER A 75 -7.74 -4.52 1.43
CA SER A 75 -7.61 -5.96 1.17
C SER A 75 -6.72 -6.62 2.23
N ALA A 76 -6.72 -7.96 2.29
CA ALA A 76 -5.92 -8.70 3.27
C ALA A 76 -4.42 -8.36 3.22
N ALA A 77 -3.91 -8.03 2.03
CA ALA A 77 -2.50 -7.70 1.81
C ALA A 77 -2.03 -6.42 2.52
N TRP A 78 -2.93 -5.48 2.82
CA TRP A 78 -2.61 -4.25 3.57
C TRP A 78 -3.19 -4.24 4.98
N ARG A 79 -4.33 -4.91 5.20
CA ARG A 79 -5.05 -4.88 6.48
C ARG A 79 -4.25 -5.48 7.65
N GLY A 80 -3.49 -6.56 7.42
CA GLY A 80 -2.81 -7.31 8.49
C GLY A 80 -1.73 -6.51 9.25
N SER A 81 -1.18 -5.46 8.63
CA SER A 81 -0.15 -4.61 9.21
C SER A 81 -0.58 -3.14 9.32
N ALA A 82 -1.87 -2.87 9.10
CA ALA A 82 -2.39 -1.51 9.12
C ALA A 82 -2.50 -0.98 10.55
N GLY A 83 -2.05 0.26 10.77
CA GLY A 83 -2.28 0.99 12.02
C GLY A 83 -3.19 2.18 11.76
N VAL A 84 -4.25 2.33 12.55
CA VAL A 84 -5.15 3.50 12.49
C VAL A 84 -5.14 4.17 13.85
N THR A 85 -4.88 5.47 13.90
CA THR A 85 -4.95 6.27 15.12
C THR A 85 -5.79 7.51 14.89
N CYS A 86 -6.72 7.78 15.79
CA CYS A 86 -7.55 8.99 15.76
C CYS A 86 -7.40 9.78 17.04
N ASP A 87 -7.29 11.09 16.92
CA ASP A 87 -7.14 11.99 18.05
C ASP A 87 -7.87 13.32 17.82
N GLY A 88 -7.88 14.18 18.85
CA GLY A 88 -8.44 15.52 18.82
C GLY A 88 -9.87 15.60 19.36
N SER A 89 -10.28 16.81 19.76
CA SER A 89 -11.63 17.17 20.21
C SER A 89 -12.06 18.46 19.51
N GLY A 90 -13.26 18.49 18.90
CA GLY A 90 -13.72 19.57 18.03
C GLY A 90 -13.10 19.56 16.64
N TYR A 91 -11.85 19.10 16.50
CA TYR A 91 -11.19 18.79 15.23
C TYR A 91 -10.53 17.43 15.36
N VAL A 92 -11.04 16.43 14.63
CA VAL A 92 -10.58 15.04 14.67
C VAL A 92 -9.58 14.81 13.56
N THR A 93 -8.43 14.24 13.89
CA THR A 93 -7.42 13.76 12.93
C THR A 93 -7.40 12.24 12.89
N ALA A 94 -7.07 11.66 11.74
CA ALA A 94 -6.76 10.24 11.61
C ALA A 94 -5.48 10.02 10.84
N ASP A 95 -4.64 9.15 11.36
CA ASP A 95 -3.42 8.66 10.74
C ASP A 95 -3.59 7.17 10.43
N VAL A 96 -3.40 6.80 9.16
CA VAL A 96 -3.44 5.41 8.69
C VAL A 96 -2.08 5.03 8.13
N ARG A 97 -1.42 4.08 8.78
CA ARG A 97 -0.13 3.50 8.36
C ARG A 97 -0.36 2.17 7.67
N LEU A 98 0.09 2.04 6.44
CA LEU A 98 0.02 0.82 5.64
C LEU A 98 1.43 0.39 5.22
N HIS A 99 1.66 -0.92 5.14
CA HIS A 99 2.89 -1.47 4.57
C HIS A 99 2.66 -1.83 3.11
N VAL A 100 3.66 -1.55 2.27
CA VAL A 100 3.60 -1.91 0.86
C VAL A 100 3.90 -3.41 0.71
N PRO A 101 3.01 -4.21 0.10
CA PRO A 101 3.24 -5.63 -0.07
C PRO A 101 4.37 -5.88 -1.09
N VAL A 102 5.22 -6.87 -0.80
CA VAL A 102 6.28 -7.31 -1.71
C VAL A 102 5.76 -8.38 -2.67
N LEU A 103 6.25 -8.37 -3.92
CA LEU A 103 5.91 -9.39 -4.93
C LEU A 103 6.50 -10.76 -4.62
N PHE A 104 7.72 -10.80 -4.08
CA PHE A 104 8.47 -12.03 -3.80
C PHE A 104 8.87 -12.09 -2.32
N PRO A 105 7.91 -12.37 -1.42
CA PRO A 105 8.20 -12.49 0.01
C PRO A 105 9.25 -13.59 0.24
N GLY A 106 10.35 -13.25 0.92
CA GLY A 106 11.47 -14.14 1.24
C GLY A 106 12.70 -14.05 0.33
N LEU A 107 12.62 -13.33 -0.81
CA LEU A 107 13.79 -13.03 -1.65
C LEU A 107 14.29 -11.60 -1.45
N ILE A 108 13.37 -10.65 -1.21
CA ILE A 108 13.66 -9.23 -1.02
C ILE A 108 12.74 -8.71 0.11
N ASP A 109 13.33 -8.23 1.20
CA ASP A 109 12.60 -7.51 2.24
C ASP A 109 12.51 -6.02 1.85
N PHE A 110 11.30 -5.50 1.70
CA PHE A 110 11.07 -4.09 1.37
C PHE A 110 10.33 -3.38 2.51
N PRO A 111 11.02 -2.57 3.33
CA PRO A 111 10.43 -1.94 4.51
C PRO A 111 9.76 -0.59 4.20
N ALA A 112 9.00 -0.48 3.12
CA ALA A 112 8.28 0.76 2.82
C ALA A 112 6.95 0.82 3.57
N THR A 113 6.88 1.77 4.51
CA THR A 113 5.64 2.13 5.21
C THR A 113 5.14 3.44 4.64
N VAL A 114 3.85 3.50 4.34
CA VAL A 114 3.17 4.68 3.80
C VAL A 114 2.12 5.12 4.82
N THR A 115 2.10 6.43 5.10
CA THR A 115 1.15 7.03 6.05
C THR A 115 0.21 7.96 5.30
N GLY A 116 -1.10 7.76 5.47
CA GLY A 116 -2.15 8.70 5.09
C GLY A 116 -2.59 9.48 6.32
N HIS A 117 -2.82 10.79 6.15
CA HIS A 117 -3.27 11.68 7.21
C HIS A 117 -4.47 12.49 6.72
N ALA A 118 -5.51 12.58 7.55
CA ALA A 118 -6.69 13.38 7.28
C ALA A 118 -7.17 14.08 8.56
N GLY A 119 -7.93 15.17 8.42
CA GLY A 119 -8.52 15.88 9.55
C GLY A 119 -9.82 16.58 9.20
N ALA A 120 -10.81 16.55 10.11
CA ALA A 120 -12.11 17.18 9.93
C ALA A 120 -12.71 17.65 11.25
N VAL A 121 -13.65 18.60 11.18
CA VAL A 121 -14.36 19.14 12.35
C VAL A 121 -15.33 18.09 12.90
N GLU A 122 -15.50 18.07 14.22
CA GLU A 122 -16.40 17.16 14.90
C GLU A 122 -17.88 17.47 14.58
N GLU A 123 -18.63 16.45 14.16
CA GLU A 123 -20.03 16.58 13.73
C GLU A 123 -21.02 16.21 14.86
N VAL A 124 -20.53 15.72 16.00
CA VAL A 124 -21.36 15.40 17.15
C VAL A 124 -21.96 16.69 17.72
N LYS A 125 -23.28 16.87 17.53
CA LYS A 125 -24.04 17.87 18.27
C LYS A 125 -24.11 17.44 19.74
N HIS A 126 -23.47 18.22 20.60
CA HIS A 126 -23.70 18.20 22.04
C HIS A 126 -25.16 18.43 22.39
#